data_AF-E9D552-F1
#
_entry.id   AF-E9D552-F1
#
_cell.length_a   1.000
_cell.length_b   1.000
_cell.length_c   1.000
_cell.angle_alpha   90.00
_cell.angle_beta   90.00
_cell.angle_gamma   90.00
#
_symmetry.space_group_name_H-M   'P 1'
#
loop_
_entity.id
_entity.type
_entity.pdbx_description
1 polymer ?
#
loop_
_entity_poly.entity_id
_entity_poly.type
_entity_poly.pdbx_seq_one_letter_code
_entity_poly.pdbx_strand_id
1 'polypeptide(L)'
;MYDQVQVKSAVNVLQEAPDNILLELRCEVLTVIASLRKKLTIPSDECCGILDKLLAKVGTIEKLKKQGVVESIGPIRPSPQDIRFWHVSTVQRSVKDSTSLLHALFAYRSLAFEFEQYLKNNGLQSRVEELANNLKLSENRTNGHMNNFLRQNGMEDRTYRNAISLGIKILVLETIFGSSGISLLVAFVFGKFSNLNYKLLENIISFLRDENSAYSALGVLAKSLSEFVDDGQKHYDGMF
;
A
#
# COMPACT_ATOMS: atom_id res chain seq x y z
N MET A 1 -24.86 -12.58 -24.65
CA MET A 1 -24.69 -12.69 -23.18
C MET A 1 -24.62 -14.17 -22.88
N TYR A 2 -23.56 -14.65 -22.24
CA TYR A 2 -23.50 -16.07 -21.85
C TYR A 2 -24.38 -16.30 -20.62
N ASP A 3 -25.17 -17.36 -20.61
CA ASP A 3 -25.97 -17.73 -19.44
C ASP A 3 -25.21 -18.62 -18.45
N GLN A 4 -25.79 -18.86 -17.28
CA GLN A 4 -25.17 -19.66 -16.22
C GLN A 4 -24.89 -21.11 -16.66
N VAL A 5 -25.72 -21.65 -17.56
CA VAL A 5 -25.60 -23.03 -18.06
C VAL A 5 -24.37 -23.16 -18.95
N GLN A 6 -24.15 -22.17 -19.83
CA GLN A 6 -22.99 -22.12 -20.72
C GLN A 6 -21.67 -22.00 -19.93
N VAL A 7 -21.63 -21.16 -18.90
CA VAL A 7 -20.44 -21.01 -18.05
C VAL A 7 -20.15 -22.31 -17.29
N LYS A 8 -21.18 -22.96 -16.73
CA LYS A 8 -21.02 -24.24 -16.01
C LYS A 8 -20.54 -25.36 -16.94
N SER A 9 -21.07 -25.42 -18.16
CA SER A 9 -20.62 -26.37 -19.18
C SER A 9 -19.14 -26.18 -19.52
N ALA A 10 -18.67 -24.95 -19.68
CA ALA A 10 -17.27 -24.68 -20.01
C ALA A 10 -16.31 -25.08 -18.86
N VAL A 11 -16.72 -24.87 -17.61
CA VAL A 11 -15.94 -25.31 -16.43
C VAL A 11 -15.86 -26.84 -16.39
N ASN A 12 -16.98 -27.54 -16.62
CA ASN A 12 -17.02 -29.00 -16.65
C ASN A 12 -16.12 -29.56 -17.76
N VAL A 13 -16.14 -28.97 -18.96
CA VAL A 13 -15.26 -29.36 -20.07
C VAL A 13 -13.79 -29.24 -19.69
N LEU A 14 -13.39 -28.17 -18.99
CA LEU A 14 -12.01 -28.02 -18.51
C LEU A 14 -11.65 -29.00 -17.39
N GLN A 15 -12.60 -29.38 -16.54
CA GLN A 15 -12.39 -30.36 -15.46
C GLN A 15 -12.26 -31.80 -15.98
N GLU A 16 -13.01 -32.15 -17.03
CA GLU A 16 -13.03 -33.50 -17.60
C GLU A 16 -12.00 -33.67 -18.74
N ALA A 17 -11.33 -32.59 -19.15
CA ALA A 17 -10.34 -32.64 -20.22
C ALA A 17 -9.14 -33.53 -19.85
N PRO A 18 -8.67 -34.38 -20.79
CA PRO A 18 -7.46 -35.18 -20.59
C PRO A 18 -6.20 -34.33 -20.33
N ASP A 19 -5.29 -34.83 -19.49
CA ASP A 19 -4.06 -34.13 -19.09
C ASP A 19 -3.19 -33.68 -20.29
N ASN A 20 -3.09 -34.51 -21.34
CA ASN A 20 -2.32 -34.18 -22.54
C ASN A 20 -2.88 -32.96 -23.27
N ILE A 21 -4.20 -32.80 -23.32
CA ILE A 21 -4.87 -31.64 -23.93
C ILE A 21 -4.69 -30.39 -23.04
N LEU A 22 -4.81 -30.54 -21.73
CA LEU A 22 -4.57 -29.44 -20.77
C LEU A 22 -3.11 -28.96 -20.78
N LEU A 23 -2.16 -29.87 -21.02
CA LEU A 23 -0.75 -29.55 -21.14
C LEU A 23 -0.45 -28.81 -22.46
N GLU A 24 -1.09 -29.21 -23.56
CA GLU A 24 -0.96 -28.54 -24.85
C GLU A 24 -1.54 -27.11 -24.81
N LEU A 25 -2.68 -26.91 -24.13
CA LEU A 25 -3.36 -25.62 -23.95
C LEU A 25 -2.97 -24.89 -22.66
N ARG A 26 -1.86 -25.27 -22.03
CA ARG A 26 -1.51 -24.83 -20.67
C ARG A 26 -1.47 -23.31 -20.53
N CYS A 27 -0.87 -22.61 -21.49
CA CYS A 27 -0.73 -21.16 -21.43
C CYS A 27 -2.09 -20.45 -21.55
N GLU A 28 -2.98 -20.88 -22.47
CA GLU A 28 -4.31 -20.29 -22.57
C GLU A 28 -5.14 -20.57 -21.32
N VAL A 29 -5.13 -21.82 -20.83
CA VAL A 29 -5.89 -22.22 -19.64
C VAL A 29 -5.45 -21.42 -18.41
N LEU A 30 -4.14 -21.28 -18.18
CA LEU A 30 -3.63 -20.49 -17.06
C LEU A 30 -3.96 -19.00 -17.19
N THR A 31 -3.92 -18.46 -18.41
CA THR A 31 -4.30 -17.06 -18.68
C THR A 31 -5.78 -16.81 -18.39
N VAL A 32 -6.65 -17.71 -18.84
CA VAL A 32 -8.09 -17.66 -18.58
C VAL A 32 -8.37 -17.81 -17.08
N ILE A 33 -7.73 -18.76 -16.39
CA ILE A 33 -7.88 -18.93 -14.94
C ILE A 33 -7.43 -17.68 -14.19
N ALA A 34 -6.32 -17.05 -14.57
CA ALA A 34 -5.86 -15.81 -13.95
C ALA A 34 -6.89 -14.67 -14.14
N SER A 35 -7.47 -14.56 -15.34
CA SER A 35 -8.52 -13.60 -15.65
C SER A 35 -9.82 -13.87 -14.89
N LEU A 36 -10.24 -15.14 -14.82
CA LEU A 36 -11.42 -15.58 -14.08
C LEU A 36 -11.24 -15.35 -12.58
N ARG A 37 -10.08 -15.70 -12.01
CA ARG A 37 -9.76 -15.39 -10.62
C ARG A 37 -9.92 -13.91 -10.35
N LYS A 38 -9.36 -13.03 -11.19
CA LYS A 38 -9.51 -11.58 -11.05
C LYS A 38 -10.97 -11.11 -11.12
N LYS A 39 -11.81 -11.74 -11.95
CA LYS A 39 -13.25 -11.42 -12.07
C LYS A 39 -14.09 -11.97 -10.92
N LEU A 40 -13.68 -13.10 -10.35
CA LEU A 40 -14.38 -13.80 -9.28
C LEU A 40 -13.91 -13.36 -7.88
N THR A 41 -12.72 -12.75 -7.77
CA THR A 41 -12.26 -12.11 -6.54
C THR A 41 -13.26 -11.05 -6.14
N ILE A 42 -13.97 -11.30 -5.04
CA ILE A 42 -14.86 -10.32 -4.46
C ILE A 42 -13.95 -9.25 -3.83
N PRO A 43 -14.28 -7.96 -3.94
CA PRO A 43 -13.58 -6.86 -3.25
C PRO A 43 -13.19 -7.17 -1.79
N SER A 44 -14.04 -7.91 -1.08
CA SER A 44 -13.78 -8.41 0.27
C SER A 44 -12.60 -9.38 0.34
N ASP A 45 -12.47 -10.31 -0.61
CA ASP A 45 -11.42 -11.35 -0.61
C ASP A 45 -10.03 -10.74 -0.79
N GLU A 46 -9.91 -9.67 -1.60
CA GLU A 46 -8.64 -8.95 -1.77
C GLU A 46 -8.22 -8.26 -0.47
N CYS A 47 -9.18 -7.60 0.21
CA CYS A 47 -8.96 -6.98 1.51
C CYS A 47 -8.56 -8.04 2.55
N CYS A 48 -9.32 -9.13 2.68
CA CYS A 48 -9.01 -10.24 3.58
C CYS A 48 -7.60 -10.80 3.30
N GLY A 49 -7.25 -11.05 2.03
CA GLY A 49 -5.93 -11.55 1.66
C GLY A 49 -4.76 -10.57 1.88
N ILE A 50 -5.02 -9.27 2.12
CA ILE A 50 -4.04 -8.32 2.66
C ILE A 50 -3.99 -8.43 4.17
N LEU A 51 -5.14 -8.43 4.84
CA LEU A 51 -5.26 -8.49 6.29
C LEU A 51 -4.70 -9.79 6.88
N ASP A 52 -4.91 -10.94 6.24
CA ASP A 52 -4.32 -12.23 6.64
C ASP A 52 -2.80 -12.19 6.61
N LYS A 53 -2.22 -11.50 5.60
CA LYS A 53 -0.77 -11.30 5.53
C LYS A 53 -0.26 -10.40 6.64
N LEU A 54 -1.07 -9.42 7.07
CA LEU A 54 -0.74 -8.56 8.20
C LEU A 54 -0.84 -9.30 9.54
N LEU A 55 -1.85 -10.16 9.72
CA LEU A 55 -1.96 -11.04 10.87
C LEU A 55 -0.69 -11.90 11.04
N ALA A 56 -0.18 -12.46 9.95
CA ALA A 56 1.08 -13.22 9.96
C ALA A 56 2.33 -12.39 10.32
N LYS A 57 2.24 -11.06 10.36
CA LYS A 57 3.34 -10.13 10.70
C LYS A 57 3.22 -9.49 12.07
N VAL A 58 2.13 -9.73 12.81
CA VAL A 58 1.89 -9.14 14.13
C VAL A 58 3.07 -9.32 15.07
N GLY A 59 3.59 -10.56 15.22
CA GLY A 59 4.73 -10.80 16.11
C GLY A 59 6.01 -10.04 15.72
N THR A 60 6.24 -9.80 14.42
CA THR A 60 7.34 -8.97 13.95
C THR A 60 7.12 -7.50 14.30
N ILE A 61 5.90 -7.01 14.13
CA ILE A 61 5.53 -5.61 14.40
C ILE A 61 5.60 -5.31 15.90
N GLU A 62 5.10 -6.20 16.75
CA GLU A 62 5.21 -6.07 18.20
C GLU A 62 6.67 -6.09 18.67
N LYS A 63 7.53 -6.88 18.00
CA LYS A 63 8.97 -6.88 18.30
C LYS A 63 9.60 -5.52 18.00
N LEU A 64 9.28 -4.91 16.86
CA LEU A 64 9.75 -3.56 16.52
C LEU A 64 9.28 -2.53 17.56
N LYS A 65 7.99 -2.59 17.93
CA LYS A 65 7.43 -1.72 18.97
C LYS A 65 8.23 -1.82 20.28
N LYS A 66 8.59 -3.04 20.69
CA LYS A 66 9.37 -3.29 21.92
C LYS A 66 10.83 -2.82 21.82
N GLN A 67 11.45 -2.92 20.64
CA GLN A 67 12.79 -2.39 20.39
C GLN A 67 12.82 -0.86 20.42
N GLY A 68 11.70 -0.21 20.11
CA GLY A 68 11.61 1.23 20.06
C GLY A 68 12.16 1.81 18.76
N VAL A 69 11.89 3.10 18.56
CA VAL A 69 12.05 3.79 17.28
C VAL A 69 13.52 3.85 16.83
N VAL A 70 14.41 4.33 17.70
CA VAL A 70 15.82 4.59 17.36
C VAL A 70 16.54 3.29 16.98
N GLU A 71 16.33 2.23 17.76
CA GLU A 71 16.95 0.92 17.50
C GLU A 71 16.41 0.27 16.22
N SER A 72 15.12 0.47 15.93
CA SER A 72 14.47 -0.12 14.75
C SER A 72 14.88 0.54 13.44
N ILE A 73 15.07 1.87 13.46
CA ILE A 73 15.49 2.67 12.29
C ILE A 73 17.00 2.55 12.09
N GLY A 74 17.78 2.50 13.17
CA GLY A 74 19.23 2.43 13.11
C GLY A 74 19.86 3.69 12.49
N PRO A 75 21.20 3.67 12.28
CA PRO A 75 21.90 4.80 11.70
C PRO A 75 21.64 4.91 10.20
N ILE A 76 21.28 6.11 9.74
CA ILE A 76 21.21 6.45 8.32
C ILE A 76 22.51 7.16 7.93
N ARG A 77 23.17 6.67 6.87
CA ARG A 77 24.38 7.33 6.37
C ARG A 77 23.98 8.50 5.47
N PRO A 78 24.51 9.72 5.70
CA PRO A 78 24.31 10.83 4.79
C PRO A 78 24.73 10.44 3.37
N SER A 79 23.90 10.79 2.39
CA SER A 79 24.16 10.56 0.97
C SER A 79 24.10 11.89 0.23
N PRO A 80 25.02 12.16 -0.72
CA PRO A 80 24.96 13.36 -1.57
C PRO A 80 23.76 13.34 -2.53
N GLN A 81 23.11 12.18 -2.70
CA GLN A 81 21.86 12.00 -3.41
C GLN A 81 20.72 11.84 -2.40
N ASP A 82 19.51 12.30 -2.73
CA ASP A 82 18.32 12.15 -1.89
C ASP A 82 18.15 10.68 -1.46
N ILE A 83 18.42 10.41 -0.19
CA ILE A 83 18.45 9.06 0.37
C ILE A 83 17.07 8.40 0.36
N ARG A 84 16.00 9.20 0.32
CA ARG A 84 14.62 8.70 0.25
C ARG A 84 14.41 7.94 -1.04
N PHE A 85 15.05 8.34 -2.14
CA PHE A 85 15.03 7.60 -3.39
C PHE A 85 15.55 6.17 -3.22
N TRP A 86 16.69 6.04 -2.53
CA TRP A 86 17.26 4.72 -2.26
C TRP A 86 16.32 3.90 -1.38
N HIS A 87 15.79 4.47 -0.29
CA HIS A 87 14.87 3.79 0.60
C HIS A 87 13.59 3.31 -0.12
N VAL A 88 12.93 4.15 -0.94
CA VAL A 88 11.75 3.73 -1.71
C VAL A 88 12.07 2.71 -2.81
N SER A 89 13.31 2.67 -3.30
CA SER A 89 13.74 1.66 -4.28
C SER A 89 13.96 0.28 -3.64
N THR A 90 14.35 0.22 -2.36
CA THR A 90 14.64 -1.06 -1.68
C THR A 90 13.41 -1.96 -1.57
N VAL A 91 12.21 -1.37 -1.45
CA VAL A 91 10.94 -2.09 -1.43
C VAL A 91 10.52 -2.66 -2.78
N GLN A 92 11.32 -2.54 -3.83
CA GLN A 92 11.11 -3.30 -5.07
C GLN A 92 11.86 -4.65 -5.08
N ARG A 93 12.72 -4.92 -4.08
CA ARG A 93 13.53 -6.15 -3.98
C ARG A 93 12.75 -7.33 -3.35
N SER A 94 13.18 -8.56 -3.64
CA SER A 94 12.49 -9.81 -3.27
C SER A 94 12.54 -10.17 -1.78
N VAL A 95 13.59 -9.75 -1.06
CA VAL A 95 13.75 -9.95 0.38
C VAL A 95 14.00 -8.58 1.03
N LYS A 96 13.22 -8.28 2.07
CA LYS A 96 13.25 -6.99 2.77
C LYS A 96 13.25 -7.25 4.26
N ASP A 97 14.24 -6.72 4.96
CA ASP A 97 14.24 -6.69 6.42
C ASP A 97 13.30 -5.58 6.93
N SER A 98 12.96 -5.65 8.22
CA SER A 98 12.06 -4.69 8.85
C SER A 98 12.60 -3.25 8.80
N THR A 99 13.91 -3.06 8.91
CA THR A 99 14.55 -1.74 8.88
C THR A 99 14.37 -1.07 7.51
N SER A 100 14.59 -1.80 6.43
CA SER A 100 14.37 -1.33 5.05
C SER A 100 12.90 -0.98 4.82
N LEU A 101 11.97 -1.74 5.39
CA LEU A 101 10.54 -1.43 5.33
C LEU A 101 10.20 -0.14 6.08
N LEU A 102 10.80 0.08 7.26
CA LEU A 102 10.62 1.32 8.04
C LEU A 102 11.20 2.53 7.31
N HIS A 103 12.43 2.44 6.78
CA HIS A 103 13.01 3.50 5.99
C HIS A 103 12.17 3.84 4.77
N ALA A 104 11.67 2.83 4.05
CA ALA A 104 10.77 3.05 2.92
C ALA A 104 9.45 3.70 3.35
N LEU A 105 8.85 3.27 4.47
CA LEU A 105 7.64 3.89 5.02
C LEU A 105 7.84 5.38 5.27
N PHE A 106 8.88 5.74 6.01
CA PHE A 106 9.13 7.13 6.36
C PHE A 106 9.49 7.94 5.11
N ALA A 107 10.28 7.39 4.19
CA ALA A 107 10.55 8.02 2.90
C ALA A 107 9.27 8.32 2.09
N TYR A 108 8.33 7.38 2.01
CA TYR A 108 7.04 7.60 1.33
C TYR A 108 6.23 8.72 1.99
N ARG A 109 6.17 8.73 3.33
CA ARG A 109 5.45 9.75 4.10
C ARG A 109 6.11 11.12 3.93
N SER A 110 7.42 11.25 4.05
CA SER A 110 8.15 12.52 3.86
C SER A 110 7.88 13.12 2.49
N LEU A 111 8.00 12.31 1.41
CA LEU A 111 7.75 12.77 0.05
C LEU A 111 6.29 13.21 -0.17
N ALA A 112 5.33 12.52 0.46
CA ALA A 112 3.93 12.92 0.40
C ALA A 112 3.67 14.20 1.20
N PHE A 113 4.26 14.37 2.38
CA PHE A 113 4.14 15.60 3.16
C PHE A 113 4.74 16.80 2.42
N GLU A 114 5.90 16.67 1.78
CA GLU A 114 6.48 17.73 0.95
C GLU A 114 5.57 18.13 -0.21
N PHE A 115 4.96 17.14 -0.88
CA PHE A 115 4.02 17.42 -1.95
C PHE A 115 2.75 18.12 -1.43
N GLU A 116 2.20 17.70 -0.29
CA GLU A 116 1.06 18.38 0.34
C GLU A 116 1.38 19.81 0.77
N GLN A 117 2.58 20.05 1.32
CA GLN A 117 3.06 21.40 1.64
C GLN A 117 3.24 22.24 0.38
N TYR A 118 3.74 21.66 -0.71
CA TYR A 118 3.81 22.32 -2.00
C TYR A 118 2.42 22.76 -2.49
N LEU A 119 1.40 21.89 -2.42
CA LEU A 119 0.04 22.25 -2.79
C LEU A 119 -0.46 23.43 -1.96
N LYS A 120 -0.30 23.36 -0.63
CA LYS A 120 -0.70 24.41 0.30
C LYS A 120 -0.02 25.74 0.01
N ASN A 121 1.30 25.73 -0.22
CA ASN A 121 2.09 26.93 -0.51
C ASN A 121 1.70 27.59 -1.85
N ASN A 122 1.08 26.83 -2.75
CA ASN A 122 0.56 27.33 -4.03
C ASN A 122 -0.95 27.63 -4.00
N GLY A 123 -1.58 27.63 -2.82
CA GLY A 123 -3.01 27.89 -2.67
C GLY A 123 -3.91 26.80 -3.24
N LEU A 124 -3.38 25.58 -3.41
CA LEU A 124 -4.10 24.41 -3.91
C LEU A 124 -4.67 23.58 -2.76
N GLN A 125 -5.72 22.83 -3.03
CA GLN A 125 -6.36 21.95 -2.05
C GLN A 125 -5.46 20.74 -1.72
N SER A 126 -5.51 20.27 -0.46
CA SER A 126 -4.85 19.04 -0.03
C SER A 126 -5.38 17.85 -0.82
N ARG A 127 -4.47 17.07 -1.42
CA ARG A 127 -4.88 15.89 -2.18
C ARG A 127 -5.28 14.75 -1.24
N VAL A 128 -4.68 14.69 -0.06
CA VAL A 128 -5.05 13.72 0.98
C VAL A 128 -6.49 13.97 1.45
N GLU A 129 -6.84 15.22 1.77
CA GLU A 129 -8.19 15.56 2.22
C GLU A 129 -9.25 15.34 1.13
N GLU A 130 -8.96 15.71 -0.13
CA GLU A 130 -9.85 15.42 -1.25
C GLU A 130 -10.17 13.93 -1.37
N LEU A 131 -9.14 13.10 -1.35
CA LEU A 131 -9.27 11.66 -1.53
C LEU A 131 -9.89 10.97 -0.31
N ALA A 132 -9.58 11.43 0.90
CA ALA A 132 -10.18 10.91 2.13
C ALA A 132 -11.69 11.18 2.18
N ASN A 133 -12.13 12.34 1.67
CA ASN A 133 -13.55 12.70 1.59
C ASN A 133 -14.28 12.05 0.41
N ASN A 134 -13.57 11.79 -0.70
CA ASN A 134 -14.16 11.14 -1.87
C ASN A 134 -13.13 10.30 -2.64
N LEU A 135 -13.06 9.01 -2.29
CA LEU A 135 -12.13 8.05 -2.89
C LEU A 135 -12.31 7.88 -4.40
N LYS A 136 -13.48 8.22 -4.97
CA LYS A 136 -13.70 8.14 -6.43
C LYS A 136 -12.84 9.14 -7.20
N LEU A 137 -12.40 10.22 -6.56
CA LEU A 137 -11.51 11.22 -7.18
C LEU A 137 -10.14 10.65 -7.54
N SER A 138 -9.77 9.45 -7.07
CA SER A 138 -8.54 8.77 -7.52
C SER A 138 -8.58 8.38 -9.00
N GLU A 139 -9.77 8.21 -9.58
CA GLU A 139 -9.97 7.84 -10.99
C GLU A 139 -9.82 9.06 -11.92
N ASN A 140 -9.97 10.27 -11.38
CA ASN A 140 -9.69 11.49 -12.10
C ASN A 140 -8.17 11.67 -12.16
N ARG A 141 -7.60 11.68 -13.37
CA ARG A 141 -6.19 12.02 -13.56
C ARG A 141 -5.94 13.37 -12.91
N THR A 142 -5.12 13.39 -11.86
CA THR A 142 -4.73 14.61 -11.18
C THR A 142 -4.13 15.61 -12.16
N ASN A 143 -4.56 16.87 -11.99
CA ASN A 143 -3.94 18.05 -12.54
C ASN A 143 -2.40 17.96 -12.41
N GLY A 144 -1.66 18.46 -13.40
CA GLY A 144 -0.21 18.29 -13.55
C GLY A 144 0.69 18.83 -12.41
N HIS A 145 0.13 19.20 -11.26
CA HIS A 145 0.82 19.71 -10.08
C HIS A 145 1.92 18.79 -9.57
N MET A 146 1.71 17.46 -9.57
CA MET A 146 2.77 16.52 -9.18
C MET A 146 3.97 16.58 -10.14
N ASN A 147 3.74 16.72 -11.44
CA ASN A 147 4.84 16.88 -12.39
C ASN A 147 5.55 18.23 -12.19
N ASN A 148 4.81 19.30 -11.88
CA ASN A 148 5.40 20.60 -11.58
C ASN A 148 6.27 20.55 -10.32
N PHE A 149 5.77 19.93 -9.25
CA PHE A 149 6.52 19.69 -8.02
C PHE A 149 7.82 18.92 -8.28
N LEU A 150 7.73 17.78 -9.00
CA LEU A 150 8.90 16.96 -9.31
C LEU A 150 9.94 17.73 -10.13
N ARG A 151 9.49 18.50 -11.12
CA ARG A 151 10.39 19.33 -11.96
C ARG A 151 11.10 20.41 -11.16
N GLN A 152 10.39 21.11 -10.27
CA GLN A 152 10.96 22.17 -9.44
C GLN A 152 12.00 21.65 -8.45
N ASN A 153 11.89 20.40 -8.02
CA ASN A 153 12.79 19.78 -7.05
C ASN A 153 13.87 18.89 -7.70
N GLY A 154 13.98 18.86 -9.03
CA GLY A 154 14.96 18.01 -9.74
C GLY A 154 14.69 16.51 -9.61
N MET A 155 13.45 16.12 -9.31
CA MET A 155 13.02 14.74 -9.02
C MET A 155 12.24 14.12 -10.20
N GLU A 156 12.70 14.31 -11.44
CA GLU A 156 11.94 13.90 -12.63
C GLU A 156 11.83 12.37 -12.83
N ASP A 157 12.55 11.56 -12.03
CA ASP A 157 12.48 10.11 -12.08
C ASP A 157 11.06 9.59 -11.72
N ARG A 158 10.56 8.65 -12.54
CA ARG A 158 9.24 8.03 -12.37
C ARG A 158 9.05 7.39 -11.00
N THR A 159 10.13 6.95 -10.36
CA THR A 159 10.14 6.37 -9.02
C THR A 159 9.62 7.36 -7.98
N TYR A 160 10.01 8.64 -8.04
CA TYR A 160 9.49 9.66 -7.13
C TYR A 160 7.99 9.86 -7.31
N ARG A 161 7.52 9.90 -8.56
CA ARG A 161 6.08 10.01 -8.84
C ARG A 161 5.29 8.86 -8.23
N ASN A 162 5.77 7.63 -8.40
CA ASN A 162 5.15 6.45 -7.81
C ASN A 162 5.22 6.48 -6.29
N ALA A 163 6.34 6.96 -5.73
CA ALA A 163 6.55 7.09 -4.30
C ALA A 163 5.60 8.10 -3.66
N ILE A 164 5.47 9.30 -4.22
CA ILE A 164 4.51 10.31 -3.75
C ILE A 164 3.08 9.75 -3.88
N SER A 165 2.75 9.09 -5.00
CA SER A 165 1.41 8.51 -5.19
C SER A 165 1.06 7.47 -4.12
N LEU A 166 2.02 6.60 -3.77
CA LEU A 166 1.86 5.63 -2.70
C LEU A 166 1.82 6.30 -1.31
N GLY A 167 2.69 7.28 -1.07
CA GLY A 167 2.70 8.06 0.16
C GLY A 167 1.38 8.78 0.41
N ILE A 168 0.80 9.44 -0.61
CA ILE A 168 -0.53 10.05 -0.54
C ILE A 168 -1.59 8.99 -0.18
N LYS A 169 -1.52 7.80 -0.77
CA LYS A 169 -2.46 6.72 -0.43
C LYS A 169 -2.33 6.25 1.02
N ILE A 170 -1.10 6.18 1.53
CA ILE A 170 -0.81 5.86 2.93
C ILE A 170 -1.43 6.93 3.83
N LEU A 171 -1.20 8.22 3.54
CA LEU A 171 -1.75 9.33 4.32
C LEU A 171 -3.29 9.39 4.25
N VAL A 172 -3.90 9.05 3.11
CA VAL A 172 -5.35 8.91 2.97
C VAL A 172 -5.87 7.79 3.89
N LEU A 173 -5.20 6.64 3.91
CA LEU A 173 -5.56 5.55 4.83
C LEU A 173 -5.41 5.98 6.30
N GLU A 174 -4.31 6.66 6.66
CA GLU A 174 -4.11 7.21 8.01
C GLU A 174 -5.26 8.17 8.39
N THR A 175 -5.66 9.05 7.46
CA THR A 175 -6.73 10.04 7.65
C THR A 175 -8.08 9.38 7.87
N ILE A 176 -8.49 8.45 6.99
CA ILE A 176 -9.80 7.78 7.11
C ILE A 176 -9.82 6.88 8.36
N PHE A 177 -8.71 6.22 8.68
CA PHE A 177 -8.60 5.35 9.86
C PHE A 177 -8.52 6.14 11.17
N GLY A 178 -7.92 7.34 11.16
CA GLY A 178 -7.77 8.23 12.30
C GLY A 178 -6.55 7.92 13.18
N SER A 179 -5.51 7.27 12.64
CA SER A 179 -4.31 6.89 13.40
C SER A 179 -3.15 6.61 12.46
N SER A 180 -1.99 7.23 12.69
CA SER A 180 -0.79 7.06 11.86
C SER A 180 -0.23 5.64 11.92
N GLY A 181 -0.43 4.92 13.03
CA GLY A 181 0.09 3.56 13.20
C GLY A 181 -0.41 2.52 12.19
N ILE A 182 -1.49 2.78 11.45
CA ILE A 182 -1.93 1.91 10.35
C ILE A 182 -0.92 1.83 9.21
N SER A 183 -0.11 2.88 8.99
CA SER A 183 0.88 2.89 7.93
C SER A 183 2.04 1.94 8.19
N LEU A 184 2.36 1.68 9.47
CA LEU A 184 3.31 0.64 9.84
C LEU A 184 2.82 -0.76 9.47
N LEU A 185 1.52 -1.04 9.60
CA LEU A 185 0.98 -2.31 9.11
C LEU A 185 1.17 -2.41 7.58
N VAL A 186 0.78 -1.36 6.86
CA VAL A 186 0.89 -1.29 5.40
C VAL A 186 2.31 -1.51 4.89
N ALA A 187 3.34 -1.11 5.65
CA ALA A 187 4.74 -1.30 5.25
C ALA A 187 5.09 -2.76 4.95
N PHE A 188 4.47 -3.71 5.65
CA PHE A 188 4.70 -5.15 5.44
C PHE A 188 4.01 -5.71 4.19
N VAL A 189 3.16 -4.92 3.54
CA VAL A 189 2.37 -5.30 2.36
C VAL A 189 2.41 -4.27 1.24
N PHE A 190 3.42 -3.38 1.21
CA PHE A 190 3.52 -2.29 0.22
C PHE A 190 3.16 -2.70 -1.21
N GLY A 191 3.69 -3.82 -1.71
CA GLY A 191 3.46 -4.26 -3.09
C GLY A 191 2.01 -4.67 -3.37
N LYS A 192 1.29 -5.22 -2.37
CA LYS A 192 -0.14 -5.48 -2.51
C LYS A 192 -0.94 -4.21 -2.31
N PHE A 193 -0.59 -3.42 -1.30
CA PHE A 193 -1.29 -2.20 -0.95
C PHE A 193 -1.21 -1.15 -2.07
N SER A 194 -0.07 -1.01 -2.75
CA SER A 194 0.08 -0.06 -3.86
C SER A 194 -0.91 -0.33 -5.00
N ASN A 195 -1.15 -1.62 -5.29
CA ASN A 195 -2.06 -2.07 -6.36
C ASN A 195 -3.54 -2.06 -5.98
N LEU A 196 -3.86 -1.98 -4.68
CA LEU A 196 -5.24 -1.96 -4.19
C LEU A 196 -6.01 -0.75 -4.78
N ASN A 197 -7.29 -0.87 -5.08
CA ASN A 197 -8.08 0.31 -5.46
C ASN A 197 -8.34 1.21 -4.23
N TYR A 198 -8.32 2.54 -4.39
CA TYR A 198 -8.67 3.48 -3.31
C TYR A 198 -10.04 3.19 -2.70
N LYS A 199 -11.03 2.78 -3.51
CA LYS A 199 -12.38 2.40 -3.04
C LYS A 199 -12.37 1.24 -2.03
N LEU A 200 -11.34 0.41 -2.02
CA LEU A 200 -11.22 -0.74 -1.10
C LEU A 200 -10.60 -0.37 0.25
N LEU A 201 -10.12 0.88 0.42
CA LEU A 201 -9.60 1.35 1.70
C LEU A 201 -10.71 1.37 2.77
N GLU A 202 -11.94 1.73 2.40
CA GLU A 202 -13.10 1.69 3.30
C GLU A 202 -13.38 0.26 3.82
N ASN A 203 -13.29 -0.74 2.94
CA ASN A 203 -13.48 -2.14 3.34
C ASN A 203 -12.42 -2.59 4.35
N ILE A 204 -11.14 -2.26 4.09
CA ILE A 204 -10.05 -2.55 5.04
C ILE A 204 -10.35 -1.89 6.39
N ILE A 205 -10.74 -0.62 6.39
CA ILE A 205 -11.02 0.12 7.63
C ILE A 205 -12.22 -0.47 8.36
N SER A 206 -13.27 -0.86 7.64
CA SER A 206 -14.45 -1.53 8.22
C SER A 206 -14.04 -2.81 8.94
N PHE A 207 -13.23 -3.66 8.31
CA PHE A 207 -12.73 -4.89 8.93
C PHE A 207 -11.86 -4.63 10.16
N LEU A 208 -11.09 -3.55 10.19
CA LEU A 208 -10.24 -3.20 11.33
C LEU A 208 -11.01 -2.56 12.49
N ARG A 209 -12.16 -1.91 12.21
CA ARG A 209 -12.97 -1.19 13.20
C ARG A 209 -14.09 -2.02 13.81
N ASP A 210 -14.65 -2.96 13.06
CA ASP A 210 -15.69 -3.85 13.57
C ASP A 210 -15.12 -4.74 14.68
N GLU A 211 -15.67 -4.62 15.89
CA GLU A 211 -15.24 -5.39 17.06
C GLU A 211 -15.46 -6.90 16.88
N ASN A 212 -16.43 -7.29 16.06
CA ASN A 212 -16.75 -8.69 15.76
C ASN A 212 -15.94 -9.25 14.59
N SER A 213 -15.15 -8.41 13.91
CA SER A 213 -14.29 -8.84 12.81
C SER A 213 -13.09 -9.62 13.35
N ALA A 214 -12.69 -10.66 12.60
CA ALA A 214 -11.45 -11.40 12.86
C ALA A 214 -10.18 -10.53 12.80
N TYR A 215 -10.29 -9.31 12.28
CA TYR A 215 -9.20 -8.35 12.11
C TYR A 215 -9.22 -7.20 13.14
N SER A 216 -10.14 -7.20 14.10
CA SER A 216 -10.26 -6.14 15.12
C SER A 216 -8.96 -5.93 15.92
N ALA A 217 -8.24 -7.03 16.23
CA ALA A 217 -6.95 -6.98 16.90
C ALA A 217 -5.88 -6.21 16.10
N LEU A 218 -5.90 -6.27 14.77
CA LEU A 218 -5.01 -5.45 13.93
C LEU A 218 -5.38 -3.96 14.04
N GLY A 219 -6.67 -3.64 14.14
CA GLY A 219 -7.12 -2.27 14.34
C GLY A 219 -6.65 -1.70 15.68
N VAL A 220 -6.75 -2.47 16.76
CA VAL A 220 -6.21 -2.11 18.09
C VAL A 220 -4.69 -1.93 18.02
N LEU A 221 -3.99 -2.88 17.39
CA LEU A 221 -2.54 -2.81 17.22
C LEU A 221 -2.15 -1.53 16.46
N ALA A 222 -2.79 -1.24 15.33
CA ALA A 222 -2.55 -0.02 14.53
C ALA A 222 -2.67 1.25 15.38
N LYS A 223 -3.75 1.39 16.16
CA LYS A 223 -3.93 2.55 17.05
C LYS A 223 -2.77 2.68 18.03
N SER A 224 -2.34 1.56 18.62
CA SER A 224 -1.25 1.51 19.60
C SER A 224 0.15 1.81 19.03
N LEU A 225 0.28 1.92 17.71
CA LEU A 225 1.55 2.17 17.01
C LEU A 225 1.72 3.61 16.55
N SER A 226 0.74 4.49 16.79
CA SER A 226 0.79 5.88 16.27
C SER A 226 2.01 6.65 16.79
N GLU A 227 2.28 6.60 18.10
CA GLU A 227 3.47 7.24 18.68
C GLU A 227 4.77 6.73 18.06
N PHE A 228 4.88 5.41 17.85
CA PHE A 228 6.05 4.81 17.19
C PHE A 228 6.24 5.35 15.77
N VAL A 229 5.15 5.48 15.00
CA VAL A 229 5.20 5.99 13.63
C VAL A 229 5.51 7.48 13.59
N ASP A 230 4.92 8.27 14.48
CA ASP A 230 5.10 9.72 14.49
C ASP A 230 6.50 10.10 14.97
N ASP A 231 7.01 9.45 16.01
CA ASP A 231 8.38 9.68 16.48
C ASP A 231 9.41 9.08 15.53
N GLY A 232 9.08 7.95 14.88
CA GLY A 232 9.91 7.39 13.80
C GLY A 232 10.04 8.31 12.61
N GLN A 233 8.95 8.97 12.22
CA GLN A 233 8.97 9.97 11.16
C GLN A 233 9.85 11.17 11.52
N LYS A 234 9.65 11.75 12.71
CA LYS A 234 10.48 12.87 13.18
C LYS A 234 11.96 12.49 13.22
N HIS A 235 12.27 11.30 13.73
CA HIS A 235 13.64 10.80 13.78
C HIS A 235 14.24 10.64 12.39
N TYR A 236 13.48 10.06 11.45
CA TYR A 236 13.90 9.88 10.08
C TYR A 236 14.12 11.21 9.34
N ASP A 237 13.19 12.15 9.45
CA ASP A 237 13.28 13.47 8.81
C ASP A 237 14.40 14.34 9.42
N GLY A 238 14.71 14.16 10.71
CA GLY A 238 15.81 14.86 11.37
C GLY A 238 17.22 14.40 10.97
N MET A 239 17.34 13.41 10.07
CA MET A 239 18.64 12.86 9.62
C MET A 239 19.15 13.45 8.30
N PHE A 240 18.43 14.35 7.64
CA PHE A 240 18.86 15.01 6.41
C PHE A 240 18.38 16.46 6.32
#